data_AF-A0A2E1RUD9-F1
#
_entry.id   AF-A0A2E1RUD9-F1
#
_cell.length_a   1.000
_cell.length_b   1.000
_cell.length_c   1.000
_cell.angle_alpha   90.00
_cell.angle_beta   90.00
_cell.angle_gamma   90.00
#
_symmetry.space_group_name_H-M   'P 1'
#
loop_
_entity.id
_entity.type
_entity.pdbx_description
1 polymer ?
#
loop_
_entity_poly.entity_id
_entity_poly.type
_entity_poly.pdbx_seq_one_letter_code
_entity_poly.pdbx_strand_id
1 'polypeptide(L)'
;MFSLNRTIIISLLCLLACSCNPSDERVEITKTRELGKFAPKPILGLNFKERVGLQEAKQDNSQTSSVAFFVKLTGPKDTVDSEIENFNLFCNSIKIGEGNPPFTWVKPESWKDEKQSSMRVANFSFGPNSLGECYFTVLPGGGGGLLANVNRWRKQMSLNDLDLSEVNDLPDRQFLLGVGKFLELEGSFKSVGSTDIREGYKMIGIILPELQITGGK
;
A
#
# COMPACT_ATOMS: atom_id res chain seq x y z
N MET A 1 34.64 -68.21 7.43
CA MET A 1 36.05 -67.79 7.21
C MET A 1 36.00 -66.34 6.74
N PHE A 2 36.76 -65.47 7.41
CA PHE A 2 36.99 -64.03 7.19
C PHE A 2 37.08 -63.63 5.68
N SER A 3 36.82 -62.41 5.19
CA SER A 3 37.18 -61.09 5.71
C SER A 3 36.48 -59.97 4.92
N LEU A 4 36.36 -58.84 5.61
CA LEU A 4 35.97 -57.49 5.22
C LEU A 4 37.08 -56.77 4.40
N ASN A 5 36.73 -55.60 3.84
CA ASN A 5 37.56 -54.41 3.52
C ASN A 5 38.28 -54.34 2.15
N ARG A 6 37.87 -53.39 1.28
CA ARG A 6 38.33 -51.97 1.14
C ARG A 6 39.74 -51.84 0.55
N THR A 7 39.89 -51.00 -0.49
CA THR A 7 40.83 -49.83 -0.56
C THR A 7 41.46 -49.62 -1.96
N ILE A 8 41.01 -48.55 -2.65
CA ILE A 8 41.73 -47.48 -3.38
C ILE A 8 42.79 -47.82 -4.48
N ILE A 9 42.69 -47.15 -5.65
CA ILE A 9 43.72 -46.29 -6.32
C ILE A 9 43.64 -46.32 -7.88
N ILE A 10 43.19 -45.18 -8.43
CA ILE A 10 43.68 -44.42 -9.61
C ILE A 10 43.73 -45.10 -11.00
N SER A 11 42.98 -44.55 -11.97
CA SER A 11 43.54 -43.95 -13.20
C SER A 11 42.48 -43.39 -14.17
N LEU A 12 42.52 -42.05 -14.33
CA LEU A 12 42.59 -41.34 -15.62
C LEU A 12 41.41 -41.47 -16.61
N LEU A 13 40.50 -40.48 -16.64
CA LEU A 13 39.94 -39.99 -17.91
C LEU A 13 39.18 -38.65 -17.78
N CYS A 14 39.50 -37.73 -18.72
CA CYS A 14 38.71 -36.59 -19.18
C CYS A 14 38.49 -35.37 -18.25
N LEU A 15 39.56 -34.59 -18.08
CA LEU A 15 39.45 -33.13 -17.96
C LEU A 15 39.16 -32.53 -19.37
N LEU A 16 37.88 -32.38 -19.71
CA LEU A 16 37.45 -31.53 -20.82
C LEU A 16 37.02 -30.18 -20.27
N ALA A 17 37.76 -29.15 -20.68
CA ALA A 17 37.60 -27.77 -20.30
C ALA A 17 36.23 -27.22 -20.71
N CYS A 18 35.39 -26.84 -19.74
CA CYS A 18 34.35 -25.83 -19.96
C CYS A 18 35.02 -24.45 -19.85
N SER A 19 35.54 -23.98 -20.98
CA SER A 19 35.96 -22.59 -21.15
C SER A 19 34.70 -21.72 -21.22
N CYS A 20 34.46 -20.88 -20.20
CA CYS A 20 33.54 -19.76 -20.30
C CYS A 20 34.17 -18.72 -21.23
N ASN A 21 33.59 -18.52 -22.42
CA ASN A 21 34.06 -17.50 -23.37
C ASN A 21 33.15 -16.26 -23.27
N PRO A 22 33.62 -15.10 -22.76
CA PRO A 22 32.86 -13.86 -22.73
C PRO A 22 33.23 -12.99 -23.94
N SER A 23 32.66 -13.27 -25.10
CA SER A 23 32.73 -12.37 -26.25
C SER A 23 31.71 -12.76 -27.30
N ASP A 24 30.65 -11.95 -27.44
CA ASP A 24 30.18 -11.41 -28.72
C ASP A 24 28.71 -10.96 -28.60
N GLU A 25 28.54 -9.78 -28.02
CA GLU A 25 27.35 -8.96 -28.33
C GLU A 25 27.80 -7.57 -28.76
N ARG A 26 28.63 -7.53 -29.80
CA ARG A 26 28.80 -6.33 -30.63
C ARG A 26 27.93 -6.53 -31.87
N VAL A 27 26.75 -5.93 -31.87
CA VAL A 27 25.91 -5.87 -33.07
C VAL A 27 26.40 -4.70 -33.94
N GLU A 28 27.02 -5.00 -35.07
CA GLU A 28 27.34 -4.00 -36.08
C GLU A 28 26.06 -3.52 -36.77
N ILE A 29 25.80 -2.21 -36.74
CA ILE A 29 24.64 -1.61 -37.41
C ILE A 29 24.98 -1.48 -38.90
N THR A 30 24.78 -2.55 -39.67
CA THR A 30 25.08 -2.58 -41.12
C THR A 30 23.91 -2.09 -41.99
N LYS A 31 22.77 -1.73 -41.39
CA LYS A 31 21.61 -1.21 -42.12
C LYS A 31 21.50 0.31 -41.97
N THR A 32 21.85 1.03 -43.01
CA THR A 32 21.48 2.44 -43.17
C THR A 32 19.97 2.51 -43.32
N ARG A 33 19.31 3.21 -42.38
CA ARG A 33 17.86 3.43 -42.40
C ARG A 33 17.54 4.45 -43.48
N GLU A 34 16.56 4.16 -44.33
CA GLU A 34 15.97 5.16 -45.23
C GLU A 34 15.52 6.37 -44.41
N LEU A 35 16.02 7.56 -44.75
CA LEU A 35 15.61 8.80 -44.09
C LEU A 35 14.12 9.03 -44.38
N GLY A 36 13.29 9.00 -43.33
CA GLY A 36 11.88 9.33 -43.46
C GLY A 36 11.68 10.74 -44.00
N LYS A 37 10.63 10.97 -44.80
CA LYS A 37 10.25 12.27 -45.39
C LYS A 37 9.82 13.34 -44.37
N PHE A 38 10.12 13.13 -43.09
CA PHE A 38 9.74 14.03 -42.01
C PHE A 38 10.74 15.18 -41.94
N ALA A 39 10.49 16.22 -42.72
CA ALA A 39 11.16 17.51 -42.61
C ALA A 39 10.16 18.53 -42.03
N PRO A 40 9.89 18.51 -40.71
CA PRO A 40 9.09 19.56 -40.10
C PRO A 40 9.82 20.89 -40.32
N LYS A 41 9.08 21.91 -40.74
CA LYS A 41 9.65 23.24 -40.92
C LYS A 41 10.25 23.68 -39.57
N PRO A 42 11.52 24.10 -39.52
CA PRO A 42 12.15 24.45 -38.25
C PRO A 42 11.35 25.58 -37.61
N ILE A 43 10.91 25.36 -36.37
CA ILE A 43 10.26 26.40 -35.58
C ILE A 43 11.37 27.37 -35.16
N LEU A 44 11.41 28.52 -35.81
CA LEU A 44 12.38 29.58 -35.51
C LEU A 44 11.87 30.41 -34.33
N GLY A 45 12.77 30.76 -33.41
CA GLY A 45 12.44 31.56 -32.22
C GLY A 45 12.21 30.75 -30.93
N LEU A 46 12.48 29.43 -30.94
CA LEU A 46 12.38 28.61 -29.72
C LEU A 46 13.31 29.15 -28.63
N ASN A 47 12.77 29.39 -27.44
CA ASN A 47 13.55 29.73 -26.27
C ASN A 47 14.34 28.50 -25.78
N PHE A 48 15.30 28.70 -24.86
CA PHE A 48 16.17 27.63 -24.40
C PHE A 48 15.38 26.42 -23.86
N LYS A 49 14.31 26.65 -23.09
CA LYS A 49 13.51 25.58 -22.47
C LYS A 49 12.82 24.70 -23.52
N GLU A 50 12.26 25.31 -24.56
CA GLU A 50 11.63 24.59 -25.66
C GLU A 50 12.65 23.77 -26.48
N ARG A 51 13.87 24.30 -26.66
CA ARG A 51 14.95 23.60 -27.39
C ARG A 51 15.46 22.35 -26.67
N VAL A 52 15.41 22.34 -25.34
CA VAL A 52 15.90 21.20 -24.53
C VAL A 52 14.78 20.29 -24.03
N GLY A 53 13.54 20.46 -24.50
CA GLY A 53 12.41 19.64 -24.10
C GLY A 53 11.96 19.86 -22.64
N LEU A 54 12.39 20.95 -22.01
CA LEU A 54 11.90 21.35 -20.69
C LEU A 54 10.55 22.03 -20.88
N GLN A 55 9.47 21.23 -20.86
CA GLN A 55 8.14 21.79 -20.69
C GLN A 55 8.04 22.35 -19.27
N GLU A 56 7.69 23.63 -19.14
CA GLU A 56 7.19 24.13 -17.86
C GLU A 56 5.91 23.32 -17.58
N ALA A 57 5.92 22.57 -16.47
CA ALA A 57 4.71 21.92 -15.99
C ALA A 57 3.61 22.98 -15.96
N LYS A 58 2.52 22.76 -16.69
CA LYS A 58 1.30 23.56 -16.53
C LYS A 58 0.99 23.56 -15.03
N GLN A 59 1.26 24.67 -14.35
CA GLN A 59 0.69 24.93 -13.04
C GLN A 59 -0.79 25.16 -13.26
N ASP A 60 -1.55 24.07 -13.27
CA ASP A 60 -2.95 24.14 -12.94
C ASP A 60 -3.04 24.55 -11.46
N ASN A 61 -3.20 25.85 -11.21
CA ASN A 61 -3.31 26.41 -9.86
C ASN A 61 -4.73 26.25 -9.29
N SER A 62 -5.35 25.11 -9.59
CA SER A 62 -6.40 24.47 -8.80
C SER A 62 -5.71 23.37 -8.00
N GLN A 63 -4.95 23.75 -6.97
CA GLN A 63 -4.23 22.79 -6.13
C GLN A 63 -5.22 22.05 -5.22
N THR A 64 -6.04 21.18 -5.81
CA THR A 64 -6.91 20.26 -5.09
C THR A 64 -6.01 19.22 -4.43
N SER A 65 -5.70 19.46 -3.16
CA SER A 65 -4.98 18.48 -2.35
C SER A 65 -6.00 17.46 -1.90
N SER A 66 -5.81 16.20 -2.29
CA SER A 66 -6.68 15.12 -1.84
C SER A 66 -6.10 14.45 -0.60
N VAL A 67 -6.96 14.16 0.36
CA VAL A 67 -6.60 13.46 1.61
C VAL A 67 -7.46 12.21 1.73
N ALA A 68 -6.86 11.11 2.17
CA ALA A 68 -7.58 9.88 2.49
C ALA A 68 -7.53 9.59 3.98
N PHE A 69 -8.65 9.09 4.49
CA PHE A 69 -8.84 8.75 5.88
C PHE A 69 -9.14 7.27 6.03
N PHE A 70 -8.47 6.64 6.99
CA PHE A 70 -8.64 5.22 7.27
C PHE A 70 -8.80 5.00 8.77
N VAL A 71 -9.88 4.35 9.18
CA VAL A 71 -9.98 3.82 10.54
C VAL A 71 -10.01 2.31 10.43
N LYS A 72 -9.11 1.63 11.14
CA LYS A 72 -8.98 0.18 11.04
C LYS A 72 -8.85 -0.43 12.42
N LEU A 73 -9.64 -1.45 12.67
CA LEU A 73 -9.60 -2.28 13.87
C LEU A 73 -9.35 -3.73 13.46
N THR A 74 -8.38 -4.38 14.09
CA THR A 74 -7.95 -5.73 13.72
C THR A 74 -7.51 -6.51 14.94
N GLY A 75 -7.90 -7.78 15.05
CA GLY A 75 -7.57 -8.64 16.18
C GLY A 75 -8.16 -10.05 16.02
N PRO A 76 -8.03 -10.91 17.05
CA PRO A 76 -8.76 -12.17 17.11
C PRO A 76 -10.27 -11.92 16.94
N LYS A 77 -10.96 -12.80 16.20
CA LYS A 77 -12.37 -12.60 15.81
C LYS A 77 -13.28 -12.27 16.99
N ASP A 78 -13.27 -13.07 18.04
CA ASP A 78 -14.13 -12.88 19.22
C ASP A 78 -13.86 -11.54 19.91
N THR A 79 -12.59 -11.14 19.99
CA THR A 79 -12.18 -9.84 20.53
C THR A 79 -12.73 -8.69 19.69
N VAL A 80 -12.61 -8.78 18.37
CA VAL A 80 -13.15 -7.75 17.45
C VAL A 80 -14.66 -7.69 17.52
N ASP A 81 -15.35 -8.83 17.54
CA ASP A 81 -16.81 -8.89 17.63
C ASP A 81 -17.32 -8.23 18.92
N SER A 82 -16.61 -8.39 20.04
CA SER A 82 -16.95 -7.72 21.30
C SER A 82 -16.70 -6.20 21.32
N GLU A 83 -15.91 -5.69 20.38
CA GLU A 83 -15.47 -4.29 20.31
C GLU A 83 -16.15 -3.50 19.18
N ILE A 84 -17.10 -4.08 18.45
CA ILE A 84 -17.80 -3.43 17.33
C ILE A 84 -18.48 -2.12 17.77
N GLU A 85 -19.13 -2.12 18.94
CA GLU A 85 -19.81 -0.91 19.42
C GLU A 85 -18.83 0.18 19.83
N ASN A 86 -17.75 -0.19 20.52
CA ASN A 86 -16.65 0.70 20.86
C ASN A 86 -15.98 1.30 19.62
N PHE A 87 -15.83 0.51 18.56
CA PHE A 87 -15.37 0.97 17.25
C PHE A 87 -16.30 2.02 16.65
N ASN A 88 -17.61 1.78 16.67
CA ASN A 88 -18.61 2.72 16.14
C ASN A 88 -18.59 4.04 16.93
N LEU A 89 -18.57 3.97 18.26
CA LEU A 89 -18.46 5.15 19.13
C LEU A 89 -17.17 5.93 18.85
N PHE A 90 -16.04 5.24 18.72
CA PHE A 90 -14.77 5.86 18.35
C PHE A 90 -14.89 6.58 17.00
N CYS A 91 -15.33 5.91 15.93
CA CYS A 91 -15.50 6.51 14.61
C CYS A 91 -16.43 7.74 14.62
N ASN A 92 -17.54 7.68 15.37
CA ASN A 92 -18.50 8.78 15.50
C ASN A 92 -17.96 9.96 16.32
N SER A 93 -16.97 9.72 17.19
CA SER A 93 -16.35 10.76 18.00
C SER A 93 -15.29 11.57 17.25
N ILE A 94 -14.74 11.02 16.15
CA ILE A 94 -13.65 11.66 15.40
C ILE A 94 -14.19 12.93 14.73
N LYS A 95 -13.56 14.07 15.02
CA LYS A 95 -13.91 15.38 14.46
C LYS A 95 -12.66 16.14 14.07
N ILE A 96 -12.83 17.10 13.17
CA ILE A 96 -11.80 18.10 12.87
C ILE A 96 -11.79 19.09 14.03
N GLY A 97 -10.61 19.30 14.60
CA GLY A 97 -10.38 20.23 15.71
C GLY A 97 -9.17 21.13 15.45
N GLU A 98 -8.54 21.56 16.52
CA GLU A 98 -7.32 22.37 16.47
C GLU A 98 -6.07 21.48 16.66
N GLY A 99 -4.92 21.89 16.12
CA GLY A 99 -3.64 21.20 16.29
C GLY A 99 -3.04 20.62 15.00
N ASN A 100 -1.96 19.84 15.14
CA ASN A 100 -1.28 19.16 14.03
C ASN A 100 -0.92 17.71 14.42
N PRO A 101 -1.68 16.69 13.96
CA PRO A 101 -2.80 16.79 13.01
C PRO A 101 -4.10 17.30 13.68
N PRO A 102 -4.99 17.99 12.95
CA PRO A 102 -6.14 18.72 13.51
C PRO A 102 -7.35 17.81 13.77
N PHE A 103 -7.16 16.74 14.55
CA PHE A 103 -8.22 15.78 14.86
C PHE A 103 -8.37 15.57 16.36
N THR A 104 -9.61 15.48 16.81
CA THR A 104 -9.97 15.11 18.18
C THR A 104 -10.90 13.91 18.14
N TRP A 105 -10.87 13.10 19.20
CA TRP A 105 -11.68 11.89 19.33
C TRP A 105 -11.87 11.53 20.81
N VAL A 106 -12.82 10.65 21.07
CA VAL A 106 -13.03 9.99 22.36
C VAL A 106 -12.77 8.51 22.15
N LYS A 107 -11.73 7.98 22.81
CA LYS A 107 -11.46 6.53 22.79
C LYS A 107 -12.26 5.83 23.91
N PRO A 108 -12.63 4.57 23.72
CA PRO A 108 -13.12 3.71 24.80
C PRO A 108 -12.11 3.63 25.96
N GLU A 109 -12.60 3.58 27.21
CA GLU A 109 -11.73 3.48 28.40
C GLU A 109 -10.90 2.19 28.42
N SER A 110 -11.43 1.11 27.85
CA SER A 110 -10.75 -0.18 27.73
C SER A 110 -9.56 -0.17 26.76
N TRP A 111 -9.46 0.84 25.89
CA TRP A 111 -8.40 0.94 24.90
C TRP A 111 -7.18 1.64 25.48
N LYS A 112 -6.01 1.07 25.21
CA LYS A 112 -4.72 1.60 25.63
C LYS A 112 -4.07 2.39 24.52
N ASP A 113 -3.54 3.57 24.83
CA ASP A 113 -2.75 4.37 23.89
C ASP A 113 -1.43 3.67 23.55
N GLU A 114 -1.15 3.60 22.25
CA GLU A 114 0.13 3.14 21.71
C GLU A 114 0.86 4.31 21.06
N LYS A 115 2.16 4.14 20.83
CA LYS A 115 2.98 5.19 20.20
C LYS A 115 2.41 5.56 18.82
N GLN A 116 2.08 6.83 18.64
CA GLN A 116 1.65 7.38 17.36
C GLN A 116 2.81 7.46 16.37
N SER A 117 2.50 7.52 15.08
CA SER A 117 3.46 7.75 14.01
C SER A 117 3.01 8.91 13.12
N SER A 118 3.86 9.36 12.19
CA SER A 118 3.49 10.42 11.24
C SER A 118 2.27 10.08 10.38
N MET A 119 1.95 8.79 10.21
CA MET A 119 0.79 8.33 9.44
C MET A 119 -0.40 7.94 10.33
N ARG A 120 -0.15 7.33 11.49
CA ARG A 120 -1.19 6.90 12.45
C ARG A 120 -1.39 7.96 13.51
N VAL A 121 -2.35 8.83 13.27
CA VAL A 121 -2.67 9.98 14.14
C VAL A 121 -3.33 9.54 15.45
N ALA A 122 -4.06 8.42 15.42
CA ALA A 122 -4.50 7.70 16.61
C ALA A 122 -4.03 6.25 16.51
N ASN A 123 -3.57 5.66 17.61
CA ASN A 123 -3.04 4.30 17.64
C ASN A 123 -3.32 3.69 19.02
N PHE A 124 -4.05 2.58 19.05
CA PHE A 124 -4.50 1.93 20.27
C PHE A 124 -4.31 0.43 20.21
N SER A 125 -4.12 -0.18 21.38
CA SER A 125 -4.26 -1.62 21.59
C SER A 125 -5.45 -1.94 22.51
N PHE A 126 -6.05 -3.10 22.33
CA PHE A 126 -7.19 -3.55 23.13
C PHE A 126 -7.25 -5.09 23.23
N GLY A 127 -8.13 -5.56 24.10
CA GLY A 127 -8.37 -6.99 24.33
C GLY A 127 -7.24 -7.72 25.07
N PRO A 128 -7.39 -9.04 25.26
CA PRO A 128 -6.41 -9.85 25.98
C PRO A 128 -5.02 -9.78 25.32
N ASN A 129 -3.98 -9.57 26.14
CA ASN A 129 -2.59 -9.47 25.71
C ASN A 129 -2.33 -8.41 24.61
N SER A 130 -3.18 -7.39 24.49
CA SER A 130 -3.06 -6.35 23.45
C SER A 130 -3.02 -6.92 22.02
N LEU A 131 -3.71 -8.04 21.78
CA LEU A 131 -3.75 -8.68 20.46
C LEU A 131 -4.62 -7.94 19.44
N GLY A 132 -5.51 -7.06 19.91
CA GLY A 132 -6.27 -6.13 19.07
C GLY A 132 -5.54 -4.80 18.89
N GLU A 133 -5.57 -4.27 17.68
CA GLU A 133 -5.10 -2.92 17.34
C GLU A 133 -6.20 -2.10 16.67
N CYS A 134 -6.33 -0.83 17.04
CA CYS A 134 -7.18 0.14 16.35
C CYS A 134 -6.39 1.41 16.04
N TYR A 135 -6.45 1.90 14.81
CA TYR A 135 -5.76 3.12 14.45
C TYR A 135 -6.53 3.96 13.42
N PHE A 136 -6.29 5.27 13.50
CA PHE A 136 -6.77 6.26 12.56
C PHE A 136 -5.57 6.80 11.77
N THR A 137 -5.63 6.71 10.44
CA THR A 137 -4.57 7.12 9.52
C THR A 137 -5.06 8.23 8.62
N VAL A 138 -4.20 9.21 8.40
CA VAL A 138 -4.41 10.33 7.46
C VAL A 138 -3.27 10.29 6.44
N LEU A 139 -3.61 10.08 5.16
CA LEU A 139 -2.61 10.05 4.08
C LEU A 139 -2.87 11.17 3.07
N PRO A 140 -1.83 11.94 2.68
CA PRO A 140 -1.93 12.89 1.57
C PRO A 140 -2.02 12.15 0.23
N GLY A 141 -2.48 12.86 -0.81
CA GLY A 141 -2.56 12.34 -2.18
C GLY A 141 -3.60 11.23 -2.37
N GLY A 142 -4.69 11.26 -1.60
CA GLY A 142 -5.78 10.28 -1.72
C GLY A 142 -5.42 8.84 -1.34
N GLY A 143 -4.22 8.60 -0.76
CA GLY A 143 -3.80 7.31 -0.24
C GLY A 143 -3.71 6.18 -1.27
N GLY A 144 -3.65 6.49 -2.58
CA GLY A 144 -3.62 5.50 -3.66
C GLY A 144 -4.98 4.97 -4.12
N GLY A 145 -6.10 5.57 -3.66
CA GLY A 145 -7.45 5.28 -4.16
C GLY A 145 -8.14 4.09 -3.49
N LEU A 146 -9.47 4.00 -3.65
CA LEU A 146 -10.33 3.04 -2.93
C LEU A 146 -9.98 1.57 -3.24
N LEU A 147 -10.05 1.18 -4.51
CA LEU A 147 -9.82 -0.20 -4.98
C LEU A 147 -8.48 -0.76 -4.49
N ALA A 148 -7.41 0.02 -4.64
CA ALA A 148 -6.07 -0.40 -4.22
C ALA A 148 -5.98 -0.61 -2.70
N ASN A 149 -6.64 0.23 -1.90
CA ASN A 149 -6.62 0.10 -0.44
C ASN A 149 -7.48 -1.06 0.05
N VAL A 150 -8.67 -1.27 -0.53
CA VAL A 150 -9.51 -2.45 -0.24
C VAL A 150 -8.72 -3.74 -0.48
N ASN A 151 -8.12 -3.87 -1.67
CA ASN A 151 -7.35 -5.07 -2.01
C ASN A 151 -6.07 -5.22 -1.18
N ARG A 152 -5.47 -4.11 -0.73
CA ARG A 152 -4.35 -4.16 0.23
C ARG A 152 -4.79 -4.75 1.57
N TRP A 153 -5.96 -4.37 2.09
CA TRP A 153 -6.49 -4.90 3.34
C TRP A 153 -6.93 -6.37 3.19
N ARG A 154 -7.53 -6.73 2.07
CA ARG A 154 -7.88 -8.12 1.74
C ARG A 154 -6.65 -9.03 1.68
N LYS A 155 -5.56 -8.57 1.06
CA LYS A 155 -4.26 -9.27 1.08
C LYS A 155 -3.68 -9.44 2.48
N GLN A 156 -3.87 -8.47 3.38
CA GLN A 156 -3.49 -8.64 4.79
C GLN A 156 -4.30 -9.74 5.49
N MET A 157 -5.48 -10.05 5.00
CA MET A 157 -6.37 -11.11 5.52
C MET A 157 -6.28 -12.41 4.72
N SER A 158 -5.31 -12.54 3.80
CA SER A 158 -5.17 -13.68 2.89
C SER A 158 -6.41 -13.95 2.02
N LEU A 159 -7.13 -12.88 1.65
CA LEU A 159 -8.31 -12.93 0.80
C LEU A 159 -7.99 -12.53 -0.66
N ASN A 160 -8.77 -13.06 -1.61
CA ASN A 160 -8.67 -12.69 -3.02
C ASN A 160 -9.05 -11.22 -3.24
N ASP A 161 -8.42 -10.57 -4.22
CA ASP A 161 -8.76 -9.22 -4.64
C ASP A 161 -10.23 -9.14 -5.13
N LEU A 162 -10.84 -7.97 -4.93
CA LEU A 162 -12.12 -7.59 -5.55
C LEU A 162 -11.86 -6.74 -6.79
N ASP A 163 -12.82 -6.76 -7.71
CA ASP A 163 -12.91 -5.79 -8.80
C ASP A 163 -13.56 -4.47 -8.38
N LEU A 164 -13.63 -3.52 -9.31
CA LEU A 164 -14.18 -2.19 -9.03
C LEU A 164 -15.68 -2.22 -8.72
N SER A 165 -16.44 -3.10 -9.38
CA SER A 165 -17.88 -3.21 -9.14
C SER A 165 -18.14 -3.72 -7.73
N GLU A 166 -17.47 -4.80 -7.36
CA GLU A 166 -17.55 -5.40 -6.03
C GLU A 166 -17.14 -4.41 -4.91
N VAL A 167 -16.11 -3.58 -5.17
CA VAL A 167 -15.70 -2.52 -4.23
C VAL A 167 -16.75 -1.42 -4.10
N ASN A 168 -17.41 -1.05 -5.19
CA ASN A 168 -18.46 -0.02 -5.17
C ASN A 168 -19.74 -0.51 -4.46
N ASP A 169 -19.97 -1.81 -4.43
CA ASP A 169 -21.11 -2.43 -3.73
C ASP A 169 -20.86 -2.64 -2.23
N LEU A 170 -19.65 -2.35 -1.73
CA LEU A 170 -19.36 -2.37 -0.30
C LEU A 170 -20.27 -1.39 0.47
N PRO A 171 -20.67 -1.71 1.71
CA PRO A 171 -21.53 -0.85 2.50
C PRO A 171 -20.96 0.55 2.69
N ASP A 172 -21.80 1.56 2.46
CA ASP A 172 -21.45 2.95 2.73
C ASP A 172 -21.53 3.26 4.23
N ARG A 173 -20.64 4.16 4.68
CA ARG A 173 -20.65 4.67 6.05
C ARG A 173 -20.25 6.14 6.07
N GLN A 174 -21.11 6.98 6.67
CA GLN A 174 -20.77 8.38 6.94
C GLN A 174 -19.54 8.44 7.85
N PHE A 175 -18.54 9.21 7.45
CA PHE A 175 -17.32 9.38 8.22
C PHE A 175 -16.70 10.76 7.96
N LEU A 176 -16.43 11.52 9.02
CA LEU A 176 -15.96 12.91 8.91
C LEU A 176 -16.84 13.73 7.95
N LEU A 177 -16.23 14.28 6.90
CA LEU A 177 -16.85 15.17 5.91
C LEU A 177 -17.46 14.44 4.71
N GLY A 178 -17.44 13.10 4.67
CA GLY A 178 -17.85 12.33 3.50
C GLY A 178 -18.43 10.96 3.81
N VAL A 179 -18.58 10.16 2.77
CA VAL A 179 -19.07 8.78 2.85
C VAL A 179 -17.96 7.85 2.40
N GLY A 180 -17.51 6.98 3.31
CA GLY A 180 -16.50 5.98 3.04
C GLY A 180 -17.12 4.60 2.83
N LYS A 181 -16.31 3.64 2.38
CA LYS A 181 -16.68 2.23 2.35
C LYS A 181 -16.31 1.55 3.66
N PHE A 182 -17.26 0.81 4.22
CA PHE A 182 -17.04 -0.05 5.38
C PHE A 182 -16.66 -1.46 4.92
N LEU A 183 -15.67 -2.03 5.60
CA LEU A 183 -15.19 -3.39 5.35
C LEU A 183 -15.32 -4.20 6.62
N GLU A 184 -15.69 -5.46 6.43
CA GLU A 184 -15.66 -6.51 7.43
C GLU A 184 -15.04 -7.74 6.78
N LEU A 185 -13.84 -8.11 7.24
CA LEU A 185 -13.01 -9.15 6.65
C LEU A 185 -12.63 -10.15 7.73
N GLU A 186 -12.73 -11.43 7.44
CA GLU A 186 -12.28 -12.52 8.31
C GLU A 186 -11.28 -13.38 7.55
N GLY A 187 -10.23 -13.84 8.23
CA GLY A 187 -9.18 -14.62 7.58
C GLY A 187 -7.87 -14.65 8.35
N SER A 188 -6.81 -15.03 7.65
CA SER A 188 -5.46 -15.16 8.20
C SER A 188 -4.73 -13.82 8.10
N PHE A 189 -4.55 -13.16 9.23
CA PHE A 189 -3.99 -11.82 9.29
C PHE A 189 -2.46 -11.82 9.26
N LYS A 190 -1.89 -11.05 8.34
CA LYS A 190 -0.47 -10.74 8.25
C LYS A 190 -0.25 -9.24 8.42
N SER A 191 0.48 -8.86 9.46
CA SER A 191 0.85 -7.47 9.69
C SER A 191 1.87 -6.99 8.65
N VAL A 192 1.88 -5.69 8.36
CA VAL A 192 2.82 -5.09 7.40
C VAL A 192 4.24 -5.28 7.92
N GLY A 193 5.11 -5.87 7.09
CA GLY A 193 6.51 -6.09 7.41
C GLY A 193 6.80 -7.28 8.33
N SER A 194 5.78 -8.01 8.80
CA SER A 194 5.95 -9.27 9.52
C SER A 194 5.81 -10.47 8.57
N THR A 195 6.47 -11.58 8.92
CA THR A 195 6.27 -12.89 8.28
C THR A 195 5.20 -13.73 8.99
N ASP A 196 4.77 -13.30 10.17
CA ASP A 196 3.84 -14.07 11.00
C ASP A 196 2.41 -13.95 10.48
N ILE A 197 1.79 -15.11 10.30
CA ILE A 197 0.39 -15.25 9.90
C ILE A 197 -0.41 -15.67 11.13
N ARG A 198 -1.50 -14.98 11.41
CA ARG A 198 -2.37 -15.23 12.56
C ARG A 198 -3.76 -15.62 12.08
N GLU A 199 -4.13 -16.86 12.34
CA GLU A 199 -5.42 -17.44 11.96
C GLU A 199 -6.57 -16.95 12.85
N GLY A 200 -7.79 -16.99 12.33
CA GLY A 200 -9.00 -16.63 13.09
C GLY A 200 -9.08 -15.15 13.45
N TYR A 201 -8.50 -14.28 12.61
CA TYR A 201 -8.53 -12.85 12.80
C TYR A 201 -9.70 -12.23 12.05
N LYS A 202 -10.13 -11.08 12.56
CA LYS A 202 -11.12 -10.21 11.93
C LYS A 202 -10.54 -8.81 11.78
N MET A 203 -10.89 -8.16 10.68
CA MET A 203 -10.56 -6.77 10.39
C MET A 203 -11.85 -6.05 10.02
N ILE A 204 -12.16 -4.98 10.75
CA ILE A 204 -13.20 -4.04 10.39
C ILE A 204 -12.59 -2.67 10.16
N GLY A 205 -13.19 -1.88 9.28
CA GLY A 205 -12.67 -0.53 9.07
C GLY A 205 -13.46 0.28 8.07
N ILE A 206 -13.11 1.56 8.03
CA ILE A 206 -13.67 2.55 7.10
C ILE A 206 -12.54 3.04 6.21
N ILE A 207 -12.76 3.00 4.91
CA ILE A 207 -11.91 3.65 3.91
C ILE A 207 -12.70 4.81 3.33
N LEU A 208 -12.31 6.04 3.65
CA LEU A 208 -12.82 7.24 3.00
C LEU A 208 -11.76 7.74 2.01
N PRO A 209 -11.85 7.31 0.74
CA PRO A 209 -10.90 7.73 -0.28
C PRO A 209 -11.15 9.20 -0.63
N GLU A 210 -10.05 9.93 -0.79
CA GLU A 210 -9.99 11.12 -1.64
C GLU A 210 -11.04 12.22 -1.37
N LEU A 211 -10.99 12.82 -0.17
CA LEU A 211 -11.65 14.10 0.06
C LEU A 211 -10.85 15.21 -0.63
N GLN A 212 -11.47 15.86 -1.62
CA GLN A 212 -10.90 17.05 -2.26
C GLN A 212 -11.01 18.22 -1.29
N ILE A 213 -9.87 18.71 -0.83
CA ILE A 213 -9.83 19.93 -0.02
C ILE A 213 -9.63 21.08 -1.01
N THR A 214 -10.69 21.85 -1.27
CA THR A 214 -10.55 23.14 -1.94
C THR A 214 -9.83 24.07 -0.98
N GLY A 215 -8.61 24.49 -1.33
CA GLY A 215 -7.86 25.48 -0.55
C GLY A 215 -8.67 26.76 -0.41
N GLY A 216 -9.25 26.98 0.75
CA GLY A 216 -9.80 28.29 1.13
C GLY A 216 -8.65 29.28 1.24
N LYS A 217 -8.77 30.42 0.57
CA LYS A 217 -7.90 31.59 0.77
C LYS A 217 -7.94 32.07 2.21
#